data_AF-A0A2A5E716-F1
#
_entry.id   AF-A0A2A5E716-F1
#
_cell.length_a   1.000
_cell.length_b   1.000
_cell.length_c   1.000
_cell.angle_alpha   90.00
_cell.angle_beta   90.00
_cell.angle_gamma   90.00
#
_symmetry.space_group_name_H-M   'P 1'
#
loop_
_entity.id
_entity.type
_entity.pdbx_description
1 polymer ?
#
loop_
_entity_poly.entity_id
_entity_poly.type
_entity_poly.pdbx_seq_one_letter_code
_entity_poly.pdbx_strand_id
1 'polypeptide(L)'
;MGMLFFGCKTQLVERGLKFTITSTEDYCGGAYPPEELLAQLKTPKAFNGTLYIHKTSDRSDDGIAIILKEGTANQSGFVEGKYFIFREMKVNMEELHKPKEEEEEERTVNGLPPRDIGCIIMKNHLIIGQFTITNETKEVTQNINLVCDPCGEPKP
;
A
#
# COMPACT_ATOMS: atom_id res chain seq x y z
N MET A 1 -18.90 20.76 47.62
CA MET A 1 -17.65 20.70 46.82
C MET A 1 -17.87 19.66 45.72
N GLY A 2 -18.53 20.05 44.62
CA GLY A 2 -18.82 19.13 43.51
C GLY A 2 -17.70 19.19 42.47
N MET A 3 -16.89 18.14 42.40
CA MET A 3 -15.79 18.02 41.44
C MET A 3 -16.37 17.65 40.08
N LEU A 4 -16.51 18.64 39.19
CA LEU A 4 -16.88 18.43 37.79
C LEU A 4 -15.64 17.92 37.04
N PHE A 5 -15.58 16.62 36.78
CA PHE A 5 -14.66 16.04 35.82
C PHE A 5 -15.07 16.49 34.41
N PHE A 6 -14.45 17.56 33.91
CA PHE A 6 -14.45 17.87 32.49
C PHE A 6 -13.60 16.82 31.77
N GLY A 7 -14.23 15.72 31.36
CA GLY A 7 -13.66 14.81 30.39
C GLY A 7 -13.49 15.54 29.06
N CYS A 8 -12.26 15.90 28.72
CA CYS A 8 -11.92 16.46 27.43
C CYS A 8 -12.12 15.34 26.38
N LYS A 9 -13.26 15.35 25.68
CA LYS A 9 -13.44 14.56 24.46
C LYS A 9 -12.52 15.15 23.41
N THR A 10 -11.35 14.56 23.20
CA THR A 10 -10.50 14.89 22.06
C THR A 10 -11.30 14.59 20.79
N GLN A 11 -11.81 15.64 20.15
CA GLN A 11 -12.54 15.52 18.90
C GLN A 11 -11.53 15.05 17.84
N LEU A 12 -11.77 13.88 17.26
CA LEU A 12 -11.01 13.41 16.11
C LEU A 12 -11.36 14.32 14.93
N VAL A 13 -10.44 15.22 14.56
CA VAL A 13 -10.61 16.13 13.43
C VAL A 13 -10.03 15.47 12.19
N GLU A 14 -10.91 15.08 11.27
CA GLU A 14 -10.50 14.64 9.94
C GLU A 14 -9.99 15.81 9.11
N ARG A 15 -8.94 15.57 8.33
CA ARG A 15 -8.24 16.57 7.52
C ARG A 15 -8.10 16.12 6.08
N GLY A 16 -8.19 17.11 5.18
CA GLY A 16 -7.76 16.99 3.80
C GLY A 16 -6.26 17.25 3.69
N LEU A 17 -5.55 16.37 2.99
CA LEU A 17 -4.11 16.46 2.75
C LEU A 17 -3.81 16.42 1.26
N LYS A 18 -2.77 17.16 0.88
CA LYS A 18 -2.13 17.03 -0.43
C LYS A 18 -1.06 15.94 -0.36
N PHE A 19 -0.98 15.09 -1.37
CA PHE A 19 0.05 14.07 -1.50
C PHE A 19 0.94 14.37 -2.70
N THR A 20 2.23 14.16 -2.51
CA THR A 20 3.27 14.18 -3.55
C THR A 20 4.12 12.93 -3.40
N ILE A 21 3.85 11.90 -4.21
CA ILE A 21 4.49 10.58 -4.14
C ILE A 21 5.34 10.34 -5.38
N THR A 22 6.60 9.99 -5.14
CA THR A 22 7.48 9.44 -6.15
C THR A 22 7.76 7.97 -5.86
N SER A 23 8.19 7.22 -6.86
CA SER A 23 8.60 5.84 -6.72
C SER A 23 9.96 5.58 -7.36
N THR A 24 10.74 4.73 -6.70
CA THR A 24 11.85 3.98 -7.27
C THR A 24 11.45 2.51 -7.42
N GLU A 25 12.23 1.75 -8.18
CA GLU A 25 11.94 0.34 -8.45
C GLU A 25 13.18 -0.53 -8.19
N ASP A 26 12.97 -1.74 -7.68
CA ASP A 26 14.02 -2.74 -7.61
C ASP A 26 14.19 -3.42 -8.97
N TYR A 27 15.41 -3.88 -9.25
CA TYR A 27 15.65 -4.75 -10.40
C TYR A 27 15.23 -6.18 -10.07
N CYS A 28 14.29 -6.73 -10.85
CA CYS A 28 13.63 -8.00 -10.56
C CYS A 28 14.06 -9.17 -11.44
N GLY A 29 15.30 -9.14 -11.91
CA GLY A 29 16.02 -10.37 -12.22
C GLY A 29 16.40 -10.57 -13.69
N GLY A 30 17.24 -11.60 -13.81
CA GLY A 30 18.03 -12.03 -14.96
C GLY A 30 19.53 -11.87 -14.69
N ALA A 31 20.33 -11.85 -15.76
CA ALA A 31 21.74 -11.51 -15.69
C ALA A 31 22.00 -10.15 -15.02
N TYR A 32 23.24 -9.91 -14.56
CA TYR A 32 23.61 -8.65 -13.93
C TYR A 32 23.22 -7.44 -14.81
N PRO A 33 22.36 -6.52 -14.34
CA PRO A 33 21.90 -5.41 -15.15
C PRO A 33 23.03 -4.40 -15.39
N PRO A 34 23.03 -3.68 -16.53
CA PRO A 34 23.95 -2.58 -16.73
C PRO A 34 23.74 -1.48 -15.68
N GLU A 35 24.80 -0.80 -15.29
CA GLU A 35 24.75 0.25 -14.26
C GLU A 35 23.76 1.38 -14.61
N GLU A 36 23.63 1.69 -15.90
CA GLU A 36 22.67 2.69 -16.38
C GLU A 36 21.22 2.31 -16.03
N LEU A 37 20.85 1.03 -16.19
CA LEU A 37 19.52 0.55 -15.82
C LEU A 37 19.29 0.67 -14.31
N LEU A 38 20.28 0.28 -13.50
CA LEU A 38 20.20 0.43 -12.05
C LEU A 38 20.05 1.90 -11.65
N ALA A 39 20.74 2.83 -12.32
CA ALA A 39 20.60 4.26 -12.08
C ALA A 39 19.20 4.78 -12.46
N GLN A 40 18.64 4.31 -13.58
CA GLN A 40 17.29 4.66 -14.01
C GLN A 40 16.21 4.17 -13.04
N LEU A 41 16.36 2.96 -12.49
CA LEU A 41 15.42 2.37 -11.53
C LEU A 41 15.48 3.06 -10.15
N LYS A 42 16.67 3.54 -9.76
CA LYS A 42 16.89 4.31 -8.52
C LYS A 42 16.51 5.79 -8.64
N THR A 43 16.21 6.28 -9.85
CA THR A 43 15.79 7.67 -10.05
C THR A 43 14.32 7.81 -9.69
N PRO A 44 13.94 8.64 -8.69
CA PRO A 44 12.54 8.84 -8.32
C PRO A 44 11.72 9.36 -9.50
N LYS A 45 10.58 8.72 -9.76
CA LYS A 45 9.61 9.13 -10.79
C LYS A 45 8.26 9.38 -10.14
N ALA A 46 7.45 10.26 -10.72
CA ALA A 46 6.11 10.51 -10.22
C ALA A 46 5.26 9.23 -10.24
N PHE A 47 4.69 8.84 -9.10
CA PHE A 47 3.91 7.61 -9.02
C PHE A 47 2.52 7.78 -9.65
N ASN A 48 2.08 6.78 -10.42
CA ASN A 48 0.75 6.74 -11.01
C ASN A 48 0.06 5.44 -10.62
N GLY A 49 -1.14 5.53 -10.04
CA GLY A 49 -1.89 4.36 -9.60
C GLY A 49 -2.61 4.59 -8.28
N THR A 50 -3.08 3.50 -7.68
CA THR A 50 -3.76 3.54 -6.38
C THR A 50 -2.82 3.07 -5.29
N LEU A 51 -2.77 3.78 -4.17
CA LEU A 51 -2.15 3.32 -2.94
C LEU A 51 -3.22 3.12 -1.87
N TYR A 52 -3.02 2.12 -1.03
CA TYR A 52 -3.90 1.79 0.08
C TYR A 52 -3.20 2.14 1.39
N ILE A 53 -3.82 3.03 2.16
CA ILE A 53 -3.22 3.63 3.34
C ILE A 53 -3.94 3.10 4.57
N HIS A 54 -3.21 2.52 5.52
CA HIS A 54 -3.79 1.96 6.75
C HIS A 54 -3.11 2.56 7.98
N LYS A 55 -3.84 2.65 9.09
CA LYS A 55 -3.27 3.06 10.38
C LYS A 55 -2.53 1.92 11.07
N THR A 56 -2.88 0.69 10.72
CA THR A 56 -2.33 -0.54 11.27
C THR A 56 -1.51 -1.27 10.21
N SER A 57 -0.37 -1.84 10.61
CA SER A 57 0.48 -2.61 9.70
C SER A 57 -0.12 -3.96 9.32
N ASP A 58 -1.02 -4.50 10.14
CA ASP A 58 -1.80 -5.71 9.88
C ASP A 58 -3.07 -5.45 9.06
N ARG A 59 -3.33 -4.18 8.72
CA ARG A 59 -4.48 -3.74 7.92
C ARG A 59 -5.81 -4.15 8.55
N SER A 60 -5.88 -4.24 9.87
CA SER A 60 -7.13 -4.53 10.60
C SER A 60 -8.18 -3.43 10.41
N ASP A 61 -7.76 -2.19 10.17
CA ASP A 61 -8.63 -1.06 9.81
C ASP A 61 -9.17 -1.09 8.37
N ASP A 62 -10.14 -0.23 8.07
CA ASP A 62 -10.78 -0.12 6.74
C ASP A 62 -9.85 0.50 5.68
N GLY A 63 -8.88 1.29 6.11
CA GLY A 63 -7.94 2.00 5.23
C GLY A 63 -8.56 3.10 4.39
N ILE A 64 -7.70 3.76 3.61
CA ILE A 64 -8.04 4.83 2.67
C ILE A 64 -7.33 4.53 1.35
N ALA A 65 -8.10 4.44 0.26
CA ALA A 65 -7.52 4.36 -1.08
C ALA A 65 -7.25 5.77 -1.63
N ILE A 66 -6.03 6.01 -2.10
CA ILE A 66 -5.65 7.27 -2.76
C ILE A 66 -5.27 6.99 -4.21
N ILE A 67 -5.87 7.72 -5.14
CA ILE A 67 -5.58 7.62 -6.57
C ILE A 67 -4.63 8.76 -6.94
N LEU A 68 -3.41 8.42 -7.33
CA LEU A 68 -2.37 9.35 -7.71
C LEU A 68 -2.26 9.47 -9.22
N LYS A 69 -2.22 10.71 -9.70
CA LYS A 69 -1.92 11.07 -11.08
C LYS A 69 -0.74 12.02 -11.08
N GLU A 70 0.28 11.70 -11.86
CA GLU A 70 1.54 12.43 -11.91
C GLU A 70 2.14 12.64 -10.50
N GLY A 71 2.03 11.61 -9.65
CA GLY A 71 2.55 11.64 -8.29
C GLY A 71 1.71 12.45 -7.32
N THR A 72 0.56 13.01 -7.71
CA THR A 72 -0.21 13.92 -6.85
C THR A 72 -1.63 13.43 -6.58
N ALA A 73 -2.14 13.76 -5.40
CA ALA A 73 -3.54 13.55 -5.01
C ALA A 73 -3.95 14.55 -3.92
N ASN A 74 -5.25 14.82 -3.80
CA ASN A 74 -5.82 15.47 -2.62
C ASN A 74 -6.81 14.48 -2.00
N GLN A 75 -6.67 14.20 -0.71
CA GLN A 75 -7.50 13.19 -0.03
C GLN A 75 -7.85 13.64 1.38
N SER A 76 -9.12 13.44 1.77
CA SER A 76 -9.62 13.63 3.13
C SER A 76 -9.82 12.32 3.88
N GLY A 77 -10.20 12.42 5.17
CA GLY A 77 -10.44 11.25 6.04
C GLY A 77 -9.24 10.90 6.91
N PHE A 78 -8.20 11.74 6.92
CA PHE A 78 -7.04 11.51 7.76
C PHE A 78 -7.16 12.20 9.11
N VAL A 79 -6.86 11.47 10.17
CA VAL A 79 -6.65 12.02 11.51
C VAL A 79 -5.18 11.87 11.92
N GLU A 80 -4.78 12.48 13.03
CA GLU A 80 -3.42 12.36 13.55
C GLU A 80 -3.03 10.90 13.82
N GLY A 81 -1.75 10.60 13.59
CA GLY A 81 -1.18 9.27 13.79
C GLY A 81 -0.24 8.81 12.68
N LYS A 82 0.27 7.60 12.85
CA LYS A 82 1.13 6.91 11.89
C LYS A 82 0.29 6.14 10.87
N TYR A 83 0.74 6.13 9.63
CA TYR A 83 0.12 5.41 8.52
C TYR A 83 1.16 4.58 7.76
N PHE A 84 0.70 3.49 7.18
CA PHE A 84 1.45 2.56 6.37
C PHE A 84 0.88 2.53 4.95
N ILE A 85 1.76 2.47 3.96
CA ILE A 85 1.43 2.51 2.54
C ILE A 85 1.57 1.10 1.97
N PHE A 86 0.52 0.65 1.29
CA PHE A 86 0.47 -0.61 0.58
C PHE A 86 0.13 -0.38 -0.89
N ARG A 87 0.70 -1.20 -1.76
CA ARG A 87 0.39 -1.18 -3.19
C ARG A 87 -0.90 -1.96 -3.50
N GLU A 88 -1.08 -3.09 -2.83
CA GLU A 88 -2.19 -3.99 -3.07
C GLU A 88 -3.39 -3.67 -2.18
N MET A 89 -4.59 -3.93 -2.70
CA MET A 89 -5.83 -3.80 -1.93
C MET A 89 -5.84 -4.78 -0.75
N LYS A 90 -6.54 -4.42 0.33
CA LYS A 90 -6.74 -5.31 1.46
C LYS A 90 -7.54 -6.53 0.99
N VAL A 91 -6.97 -7.71 1.22
CA VAL A 91 -7.62 -8.99 0.90
C VAL A 91 -8.55 -9.39 2.02
N ASN A 92 -9.75 -9.88 1.67
CA ASN A 92 -10.64 -10.53 2.62
C ASN A 92 -10.14 -11.95 2.90
N MET A 93 -9.62 -12.18 4.10
CA MET A 93 -9.05 -13.47 4.51
C MET A 93 -10.10 -14.59 4.53
N GLU A 94 -11.37 -14.28 4.80
CA GLU A 94 -12.46 -15.26 4.79
C GLU A 94 -12.78 -15.74 3.37
N GLU A 95 -12.55 -14.89 2.37
CA GLU A 95 -12.74 -15.23 0.95
C GLU A 95 -11.55 -15.98 0.36
N LEU A 96 -10.38 -15.98 1.01
CA LEU A 96 -9.23 -16.77 0.59
C LEU A 96 -9.40 -18.26 0.84
N HIS A 97 -10.17 -18.63 1.87
CA HIS A 97 -10.33 -20.02 2.32
C HIS A 97 -11.58 -20.69 1.77
N LYS A 98 -12.42 -19.97 1.01
CA LYS A 98 -13.57 -20.58 0.35
C LYS A 98 -13.06 -21.44 -0.82
N PRO A 99 -13.27 -22.77 -0.80
CA PRO A 99 -13.02 -23.58 -1.97
C PRO A 99 -13.99 -23.10 -3.05
N LYS A 100 -13.45 -22.42 -4.05
CA LYS A 100 -14.18 -22.12 -5.27
C LYS A 100 -13.73 -23.15 -6.27
N GLU A 101 -14.33 -24.35 -6.18
CA GLU A 101 -14.12 -25.45 -7.14
C GLU A 101 -14.28 -24.91 -8.58
N GLU A 102 -15.24 -23.99 -8.78
CA GLU A 102 -15.45 -23.26 -10.05
C GLU A 102 -14.28 -22.35 -10.46
N GLU A 103 -13.59 -21.66 -9.54
CA GLU A 103 -12.44 -20.79 -9.89
C GLU A 103 -11.16 -21.59 -10.15
N GLU A 104 -10.97 -22.74 -9.48
CA GLU A 104 -9.83 -23.62 -9.76
C GLU A 104 -10.00 -24.33 -11.11
N GLU A 105 -11.21 -24.76 -11.43
CA GLU A 105 -11.55 -25.35 -12.73
C GLU A 105 -11.43 -24.31 -13.86
N GLU A 106 -11.93 -23.09 -13.66
CA GLU A 106 -11.81 -22.01 -14.65
C GLU A 106 -10.34 -21.56 -14.85
N ARG A 107 -9.51 -21.57 -13.80
CA ARG A 107 -8.07 -21.28 -13.92
C ARG A 107 -7.31 -22.37 -14.67
N THR A 108 -7.57 -23.64 -14.36
CA THR A 108 -6.94 -24.76 -15.05
C THR A 108 -7.36 -24.84 -16.52
N VAL A 109 -8.62 -24.58 -16.84
CA VAL A 109 -9.13 -24.47 -18.22
C VAL A 109 -8.44 -23.32 -18.98
N ASN A 110 -8.14 -22.21 -18.29
CA ASN A 110 -7.44 -21.06 -18.88
C ASN A 110 -5.90 -21.15 -18.80
N GLY A 111 -5.33 -22.26 -18.33
CA GLY A 111 -3.88 -22.44 -18.18
C GLY A 111 -3.21 -21.54 -17.14
N LEU A 112 -4.00 -20.98 -16.21
CA LEU A 112 -3.52 -20.17 -15.09
C LEU A 112 -3.08 -21.08 -13.94
N PRO A 113 -1.97 -20.74 -13.24
CA PRO A 113 -1.54 -21.52 -12.09
C PRO A 113 -2.57 -21.48 -10.95
N PRO A 114 -2.58 -22.49 -10.07
CA PRO A 114 -3.40 -22.50 -8.86
C PRO A 114 -3.22 -21.24 -8.03
N ARG A 115 -4.23 -20.91 -7.23
CA ARG A 115 -4.17 -19.73 -6.34
C ARG A 115 -3.11 -19.95 -5.26
N ASP A 116 -1.98 -19.28 -5.37
CA ASP A 116 -0.99 -19.26 -4.30
C ASP A 116 -1.45 -18.32 -3.18
N ILE A 117 -2.12 -18.89 -2.17
CA ILE A 117 -2.60 -18.17 -0.99
C ILE A 117 -1.42 -17.54 -0.22
N GLY A 118 -0.29 -18.23 -0.16
CA GLY A 118 0.93 -17.72 0.50
C GLY A 118 1.43 -16.44 -0.17
N CYS A 119 1.48 -16.45 -1.50
CA CYS A 119 1.77 -15.27 -2.30
C CYS A 119 0.82 -14.10 -1.99
N ILE A 120 -0.49 -14.36 -2.00
CA ILE A 120 -1.50 -13.32 -1.76
C ILE A 120 -1.30 -12.70 -0.39
N ILE A 121 -1.03 -13.52 0.63
CA ILE A 121 -0.76 -13.04 1.99
C ILE A 121 0.51 -12.19 2.03
N MET A 122 1.60 -12.63 1.38
CA MET A 122 2.85 -11.86 1.32
C MET A 122 2.64 -10.49 0.67
N LYS A 123 1.98 -10.45 -0.48
CA LYS A 123 1.63 -9.22 -1.20
C LYS A 123 0.75 -8.29 -0.36
N ASN A 124 -0.25 -8.85 0.32
CA ASN A 124 -1.19 -8.07 1.13
C ASN A 124 -0.51 -7.35 2.30
N HIS A 125 0.57 -7.90 2.85
CA HIS A 125 1.32 -7.34 3.98
C HIS A 125 2.59 -6.58 3.57
N LEU A 126 2.84 -6.43 2.27
CA LEU A 126 4.02 -5.74 1.77
C LEU A 126 3.87 -4.21 1.95
N ILE A 127 4.49 -3.68 3.00
CA ILE A 127 4.56 -2.24 3.28
C ILE A 127 5.63 -1.63 2.39
N ILE A 128 5.26 -0.63 1.60
CA ILE A 128 6.15 0.08 0.66
C ILE A 128 6.50 1.50 1.12
N GLY A 129 5.95 1.93 2.26
CA GLY A 129 6.23 3.22 2.87
C GLY A 129 5.45 3.44 4.16
N GLN A 130 5.78 4.51 4.88
CA GLN A 130 5.05 4.95 6.06
C GLN A 130 5.19 6.46 6.21
N PHE A 131 4.23 7.10 6.86
CA PHE A 131 4.29 8.53 7.18
C PHE A 131 3.50 8.82 8.46
N THR A 132 3.66 10.03 9.00
CA THR A 132 2.97 10.48 10.22
C THR A 132 2.23 11.78 9.93
N ILE A 133 1.00 11.86 10.43
CA ILE A 133 0.18 13.07 10.39
C ILE A 133 0.14 13.68 11.80
N THR A 134 0.47 14.96 11.87
CA THR A 134 0.30 15.81 13.05
C THR A 134 -0.77 16.86 12.78
N ASN A 135 -1.06 17.69 13.80
CA ASN A 135 -1.97 18.81 13.69
C ASN A 135 -1.59 19.86 12.63
N GLU A 136 -0.32 19.91 12.27
CA GLU A 136 0.27 20.87 11.35
C GLU A 136 0.44 20.30 9.93
N THR A 137 0.27 18.98 9.74
CA THR A 137 0.42 18.35 8.44
C THR A 137 -0.65 18.85 7.47
N LYS A 138 -0.20 19.42 6.35
CA LYS A 138 -1.04 19.84 5.20
C LYS A 138 -0.68 19.10 3.92
N GLU A 139 0.56 18.63 3.82
CA GLU A 139 1.10 17.90 2.67
C GLU A 139 1.93 16.72 3.16
N VAL A 140 1.86 15.61 2.42
CA VAL A 140 2.68 14.42 2.60
C VAL A 140 3.50 14.23 1.33
N THR A 141 4.82 14.34 1.46
CA THR A 141 5.77 14.08 0.38
C THR A 141 6.58 12.84 0.71
N GLN A 142 6.53 11.83 -0.16
CA GLN A 142 7.16 10.53 0.10
C GLN A 142 7.74 9.93 -1.19
N ASN A 143 8.94 9.37 -1.09
CA ASN A 143 9.43 8.41 -2.07
C ASN A 143 9.17 6.98 -1.58
N ILE A 144 8.43 6.18 -2.34
CA ILE A 144 8.19 4.77 -2.08
C ILE A 144 9.15 3.91 -2.91
N ASN A 145 9.47 2.71 -2.43
CA ASN A 145 10.25 1.74 -3.22
C ASN A 145 9.34 0.60 -3.66
N LEU A 146 9.21 0.42 -4.96
CA LEU A 146 8.50 -0.71 -5.56
C LEU A 146 9.47 -1.88 -5.65
N VAL A 147 9.37 -2.75 -4.65
CA VAL A 147 10.15 -3.99 -4.63
C VAL A 147 9.60 -4.99 -5.63
N CYS A 148 10.39 -6.02 -5.92
CA CYS A 148 9.99 -7.10 -6.80
C CYS A 148 8.73 -7.81 -6.33
N ASP A 149 8.00 -8.35 -7.30
CA ASP A 149 6.90 -9.25 -7.02
C ASP A 149 7.44 -10.45 -6.22
N PRO A 150 7.08 -10.60 -4.93
CA PRO A 150 7.61 -11.67 -4.10
C PRO A 150 7.15 -13.07 -4.56
N CYS A 151 6.19 -13.12 -5.48
CA CYS A 151 5.64 -14.33 -6.06
C CYS A 151 5.96 -14.49 -7.55
N GLY A 152 6.64 -13.51 -8.15
CA GLY A 152 7.12 -13.64 -9.50
C GLY A 152 8.18 -14.73 -9.53
N GLU A 153 8.18 -15.57 -10.57
CA GLU A 153 9.33 -16.43 -10.81
C GLU A 153 10.59 -15.55 -10.94
N PRO A 154 11.74 -15.99 -10.40
CA PRO A 154 12.99 -15.31 -10.66
C PRO A 154 13.20 -15.26 -12.16
N LYS A 155 13.28 -14.05 -12.71
CA LYS A 155 13.49 -13.88 -14.15
C LYS A 155 14.82 -14.54 -14.56
N PRO A 156 14.86 -15.27 -15.69
CA PRO A 156 16.04 -15.99 -16.17
C PRO A 156 17.20 -15.06 -16.51
#